data_AF-A0A166L2Q6-F1
#
_entry.id   AF-A0A166L2Q6-F1
#
_cell.length_a   1.000
_cell.length_b   1.000
_cell.length_c   1.000
_cell.angle_alpha   90.00
_cell.angle_beta   90.00
_cell.angle_gamma   90.00
#
_symmetry.space_group_name_H-M   'P 1'
#
loop_
_entity.id
_entity.type
_entity.pdbx_description
1 polymer ?
#
loop_
_entity_poly.entity_id
_entity_poly.type
_entity_poly.pdbx_seq_one_letter_code
_entity_poly.pdbx_strand_id
1 'polypeptide(L)'
;MIQAAHVGVGISGVEGLQAARSADIAISQFRFLKKLLLVHGAWSYRRLSKLILYSFYKNIVLYMTQFWYSFFNNFSGQIAYESWTLSFYNVIFTVLPPLVIGVFDQFVSARILDRYPQLYILGQKNAFFTRTQFWLWVGNAFYHSIVLYGFSVILFWGDLKQATGFDTGHWFWGTTLYLAVLLTVLGKAALISDLWTKYTVAAIPGSFIFTMIFLPLYALIAPLLNFSTEYEGLVPRLWTNAVFYFVLLLVPTFCLARDFAWKYYRRTYMPSSYHIAQELQKYNIPDYRPRQEQFQKAIKKVRAVQRMRRTRGFAFSQTEDAGRQDQAKLIRAYDTSKTNARPSGY
;
A
#
# COMPACT_ATOMS: atom_id res chain seq x y z
N MET A 1 -14.09 18.15 20.75
CA MET A 1 -12.64 18.00 20.48
C MET A 1 -12.35 16.75 19.66
N ILE A 2 -12.61 15.54 20.17
CA ILE A 2 -12.27 14.27 19.49
C ILE A 2 -12.98 14.15 18.12
N GLN A 3 -14.29 14.40 18.07
CA GLN A 3 -15.08 14.37 16.83
C GLN A 3 -14.74 15.50 15.83
N ALA A 4 -14.07 16.56 16.28
CA ALA A 4 -13.69 17.68 15.43
C ALA A 4 -12.28 17.50 14.81
N ALA A 5 -11.52 16.50 15.26
CA ALA A 5 -10.21 16.18 14.72
C ALA A 5 -10.33 15.27 13.50
N HIS A 6 -9.31 15.27 12.62
CA HIS A 6 -9.28 14.34 11.47
C HIS A 6 -9.23 12.86 11.88
N VAL A 7 -8.59 12.57 13.02
CA VAL A 7 -8.56 11.24 13.65
C VAL A 7 -8.68 11.45 15.16
N GLY A 8 -9.78 11.00 15.73
CA GLY A 8 -10.05 11.03 17.16
C GLY A 8 -9.46 9.81 17.87
N VAL A 9 -8.56 10.03 18.83
CA VAL A 9 -8.02 8.95 19.68
C VAL A 9 -8.56 9.11 21.09
N GLY A 10 -9.30 8.11 21.56
CA GLY A 10 -9.87 8.06 22.90
C GLY A 10 -9.08 7.14 23.83
N ILE A 11 -8.93 7.55 25.09
CA ILE A 11 -8.28 6.73 26.12
C ILE A 11 -9.36 6.03 26.94
N SER A 12 -9.32 4.70 26.97
CA SER A 12 -10.22 3.88 27.80
C SER A 12 -9.81 3.99 29.27
N GLY A 13 -10.52 4.84 30.03
CA GLY A 13 -10.32 4.98 31.48
C GLY A 13 -11.04 3.91 32.30
N VAL A 14 -10.73 3.86 33.59
CA VAL A 14 -11.37 2.93 34.56
C VAL A 14 -12.77 3.41 34.95
N GLU A 15 -12.99 4.73 35.01
CA GLU A 15 -14.23 5.35 35.50
C GLU A 15 -15.07 6.01 34.38
N GLY A 16 -14.45 6.32 33.23
CA GLY A 16 -15.09 7.03 32.14
C GLY A 16 -14.70 6.49 30.77
N LEU A 17 -15.69 6.00 30.02
CA LEU A 17 -15.52 5.41 28.67
C LEU A 17 -16.09 6.27 27.54
N GLN A 18 -16.72 7.41 27.86
CA GLN A 18 -17.45 8.23 26.88
C GLN A 18 -16.54 8.73 25.75
N ALA A 19 -15.34 9.20 26.09
CA ALA A 19 -14.35 9.64 25.11
C ALA A 19 -13.81 8.50 24.24
N ALA A 20 -13.66 7.29 24.79
CA ALA A 20 -13.20 6.12 24.04
C ALA A 20 -14.28 5.58 23.08
N ARG A 21 -15.55 5.59 23.49
CA ARG A 21 -16.69 5.14 22.67
C ARG A 21 -17.00 6.07 21.50
N SER A 22 -16.67 7.36 21.63
CA SER A 22 -16.91 8.38 20.60
C SER A 22 -15.67 8.70 19.75
N ALA A 23 -14.60 7.89 19.87
CA ALA A 23 -13.36 8.05 19.14
C ALA A 23 -13.24 7.04 17.97
N ASP A 24 -12.47 7.40 16.94
CA ASP A 24 -12.16 6.51 15.82
C ASP A 24 -11.25 5.35 16.24
N ILE A 25 -10.33 5.63 17.18
CA ILE A 25 -9.41 4.64 17.75
C ILE A 25 -9.44 4.75 19.27
N ALA A 26 -9.75 3.66 19.95
CA ALA A 26 -9.65 3.54 21.40
C ALA A 26 -8.32 2.87 21.80
N ILE A 27 -7.54 3.54 22.66
CA ILE A 27 -6.32 2.99 23.28
C ILE A 27 -6.49 2.93 24.80
N SER A 28 -5.83 2.01 25.47
CA SER A 28 -5.92 1.91 26.94
C SER A 28 -5.03 2.92 27.66
N GLN A 29 -3.88 3.30 27.09
CA GLN A 29 -2.91 4.20 27.72
C GLN A 29 -2.24 5.09 26.67
N PHE A 30 -1.92 6.33 27.06
CA PHE A 30 -1.31 7.31 26.16
C PHE A 30 0.02 6.84 25.55
N ARG A 31 0.81 6.01 26.25
CA ARG A 31 2.08 5.49 25.71
C ARG A 31 1.92 4.68 24.41
N PHE A 32 0.75 4.09 24.17
CA PHE A 32 0.48 3.34 22.94
C PHE A 32 0.31 4.24 21.71
N LEU A 33 0.03 5.53 21.90
CA LEU A 33 -0.05 6.51 20.82
C LEU A 33 1.26 6.61 20.03
N LYS A 34 2.41 6.47 20.69
CA LYS A 34 3.73 6.48 20.04
C LYS A 34 3.82 5.40 18.96
N LYS A 35 3.51 4.15 19.32
CA LYS A 35 3.58 3.00 18.39
C LYS A 35 2.44 3.02 17.37
N LEU A 36 1.26 3.50 17.75
CA LEU A 36 0.13 3.66 16.85
C LEU A 36 0.49 4.62 15.70
N LEU A 37 1.02 5.80 16.02
CA LEU A 37 1.39 6.78 14.99
C LEU A 37 2.65 6.38 14.21
N LEU A 38 3.78 6.18 14.91
CA LEU A 38 5.08 6.04 14.25
C LEU A 38 5.21 4.73 13.45
N VAL A 39 4.57 3.65 13.91
CA VAL A 39 4.64 2.35 13.24
C VAL A 39 3.41 2.12 12.37
N HIS A 40 2.21 2.06 12.96
CA HIS A 40 1.00 1.69 12.22
C HIS A 40 0.56 2.81 11.28
N GLY A 41 0.66 4.08 11.69
CA GLY A 41 0.36 5.22 10.82
C GLY A 41 1.31 5.30 9.62
N ALA A 42 2.62 5.17 9.84
CA ALA A 42 3.61 5.17 8.75
C ALA A 42 3.42 4.00 7.78
N TRP A 43 3.17 2.78 8.29
CA TRP A 43 2.86 1.62 7.46
C TRP A 43 1.56 1.80 6.68
N SER A 44 0.48 2.22 7.35
CA SER A 44 -0.83 2.44 6.71
C SER A 44 -0.72 3.43 5.56
N TYR A 45 -0.09 4.59 5.79
CA TYR A 45 0.11 5.60 4.75
C TYR A 45 0.91 5.06 3.55
N ARG A 46 2.05 4.39 3.78
CA ARG A 46 2.87 3.85 2.70
C ARG A 46 2.17 2.75 1.92
N ARG A 47 1.52 1.81 2.62
CA ARG A 47 0.79 0.68 2.01
C ARG A 47 -0.37 1.17 1.17
N LEU A 48 -1.19 2.07 1.72
CA LEU A 48 -2.33 2.64 1.02
C LEU A 48 -1.88 3.43 -0.21
N SER A 49 -0.80 4.21 -0.11
CA SER A 49 -0.21 4.92 -1.25
C SER A 49 0.18 3.96 -2.38
N LYS A 50 0.87 2.86 -2.06
CA LYS A 50 1.25 1.85 -3.05
C LYS A 50 0.04 1.14 -3.64
N LEU A 51 -0.92 0.74 -2.80
CA LEU A 51 -2.14 0.06 -3.23
C LEU A 51 -2.89 0.92 -4.25
N ILE A 52 -3.13 2.20 -3.94
CA ILE A 52 -3.86 3.13 -4.83
C ILE A 52 -3.11 3.32 -6.14
N LEU A 53 -1.82 3.68 -6.08
CA LEU A 53 -1.02 3.95 -7.28
C LEU A 53 -0.89 2.72 -8.19
N TYR A 54 -0.68 1.54 -7.60
CA TYR A 54 -0.64 0.28 -8.35
C TYR A 54 -2.00 -0.09 -8.94
N SER A 55 -3.10 0.19 -8.24
CA SER A 55 -4.47 -0.10 -8.73
C SER A 55 -4.86 0.78 -9.92
N PHE A 56 -4.43 2.05 -9.94
CA PHE A 56 -4.57 2.88 -11.13
C PHE A 56 -3.70 2.37 -12.27
N TYR A 57 -2.42 2.12 -12.00
CA TYR A 57 -1.48 1.63 -13.00
C TYR A 57 -1.96 0.34 -13.68
N LYS A 58 -2.36 -0.68 -12.91
CA LYS A 58 -2.75 -1.99 -13.49
C LYS A 58 -3.94 -1.88 -14.43
N ASN A 59 -4.89 -0.98 -14.12
CA ASN A 59 -6.06 -0.77 -14.95
C ASN A 59 -5.70 0.00 -16.21
N ILE A 60 -4.94 1.10 -16.07
CA ILE A 60 -4.52 1.92 -17.21
C ILE A 60 -3.71 1.07 -18.19
N VAL A 61 -2.80 0.21 -17.72
CA VAL A 61 -2.02 -0.67 -18.63
C VAL A 61 -2.94 -1.54 -19.48
N LEU A 62 -3.91 -2.24 -18.89
CA LEU A 62 -4.81 -3.13 -19.62
C LEU A 62 -5.76 -2.38 -20.57
N TYR A 63 -6.39 -1.28 -20.12
CA TYR A 63 -7.37 -0.59 -20.96
C TYR A 63 -6.70 0.26 -22.03
N MET A 64 -5.50 0.80 -21.80
CA MET A 64 -4.77 1.55 -22.82
C MET A 64 -4.33 0.67 -24.00
N THR A 65 -4.09 -0.63 -23.82
CA THR A 65 -3.86 -1.50 -24.99
C THR A 65 -5.08 -1.59 -25.92
N GLN A 66 -6.31 -1.46 -25.39
CA GLN A 66 -7.51 -1.39 -26.23
C GLN A 66 -7.62 -0.04 -26.95
N PHE A 67 -7.22 1.04 -26.28
CA PHE A 67 -7.13 2.35 -26.92
C PHE A 67 -6.14 2.32 -28.08
N TRP A 68 -4.95 1.71 -27.91
CA TRP A 68 -4.00 1.54 -29.01
C TRP A 68 -4.54 0.65 -30.13
N TYR A 69 -5.32 -0.38 -29.78
CA TYR A 69 -6.02 -1.22 -30.76
C TYR A 69 -7.03 -0.45 -31.62
N SER A 70 -7.64 0.61 -31.09
CA SER A 70 -8.60 1.43 -31.85
C SER A 70 -8.01 2.07 -33.11
N PHE A 71 -6.71 2.37 -33.11
CA PHE A 71 -6.02 2.90 -34.29
C PHE A 71 -5.86 1.87 -35.41
N PHE A 72 -5.87 0.58 -35.08
CA PHE A 72 -5.70 -0.52 -36.04
C PHE A 72 -7.04 -1.16 -36.46
N ASN A 73 -8.12 -0.88 -35.73
CA ASN A 73 -9.46 -1.38 -36.04
C ASN A 73 -10.38 -0.33 -36.67
N ASN A 74 -9.81 0.76 -37.21
CA ASN A 74 -10.53 1.90 -37.81
C ASN A 74 -11.54 2.55 -36.85
N PHE A 75 -11.23 2.59 -35.54
CA PHE A 75 -12.11 3.12 -34.50
C PHE A 75 -13.50 2.46 -34.45
N SER A 76 -13.61 1.20 -34.88
CA SER A 76 -14.88 0.44 -34.88
C SER A 76 -15.42 0.10 -33.50
N GLY A 77 -14.58 0.20 -32.45
CA GLY A 77 -14.95 -0.21 -31.09
C GLY A 77 -14.79 -1.72 -30.83
N GLN A 78 -14.20 -2.49 -31.75
CA GLN A 78 -13.90 -3.90 -31.54
C GLN A 78 -12.99 -4.11 -30.32
N ILE A 79 -13.39 -5.00 -29.42
CA ILE A 79 -12.60 -5.34 -28.23
C ILE A 79 -11.47 -6.32 -28.57
N ALA A 80 -10.28 -6.07 -28.03
CA ALA A 80 -9.10 -6.92 -28.21
C ALA A 80 -9.15 -8.21 -27.36
N TYR A 81 -10.01 -8.22 -26.33
CA TYR A 81 -10.07 -9.27 -25.33
C TYR A 81 -11.50 -9.79 -25.22
N GLU A 82 -11.66 -11.04 -24.83
CA GLU A 82 -12.97 -11.60 -24.56
C GLU A 82 -13.61 -10.91 -23.34
N SER A 83 -14.93 -10.69 -23.41
CA SER A 83 -15.69 -9.82 -22.51
C SER A 83 -15.61 -10.23 -21.03
N TRP A 84 -15.71 -11.52 -20.72
CA TRP A 84 -15.62 -12.00 -19.34
C TRP A 84 -14.19 -12.05 -18.82
N THR A 85 -13.24 -12.38 -19.68
CA THR A 85 -11.81 -12.34 -19.37
C THR A 85 -11.37 -10.93 -18.95
N LEU A 86 -11.95 -9.89 -19.55
CA LEU A 86 -11.77 -8.51 -19.10
C LEU A 86 -12.29 -8.28 -17.68
N SER A 87 -13.46 -8.82 -17.35
CA SER A 87 -14.04 -8.70 -16.01
C SER A 87 -13.21 -9.47 -14.97
N PHE A 88 -12.73 -10.67 -15.30
CA PHE A 88 -11.89 -11.50 -14.42
C PHE A 88 -10.56 -10.86 -14.09
N TYR A 89 -10.04 -9.97 -14.94
CA TYR A 89 -8.77 -9.27 -14.69
C TYR A 89 -8.76 -8.62 -13.31
N ASN A 90 -9.79 -7.81 -13.00
CA ASN A 90 -9.87 -7.05 -11.77
C ASN A 90 -10.35 -7.88 -10.59
N VAL A 91 -11.33 -8.76 -10.83
CA VAL A 91 -12.05 -9.47 -9.75
C VAL A 91 -11.28 -10.71 -9.29
N ILE A 92 -10.63 -11.43 -10.20
CA ILE A 92 -10.04 -12.74 -9.91
C ILE A 92 -8.52 -12.67 -10.00
N PHE A 93 -7.97 -12.25 -11.14
CA PHE A 93 -6.55 -12.47 -11.41
C PHE A 93 -5.62 -11.43 -10.77
N THR A 94 -6.08 -10.18 -10.59
CA THR A 94 -5.24 -9.09 -10.06
C THR A 94 -5.75 -8.45 -8.77
N VAL A 95 -6.71 -9.08 -8.07
CA VAL A 95 -7.24 -8.57 -6.79
C VAL A 95 -6.27 -8.80 -5.61
N LEU A 96 -5.54 -9.92 -5.62
CA LEU A 96 -4.67 -10.30 -4.52
C LEU A 96 -3.41 -9.44 -4.37
N PRO A 97 -2.68 -9.05 -5.44
CA PRO A 97 -1.47 -8.24 -5.29
C PRO A 97 -1.69 -6.88 -4.62
N PRO A 98 -2.68 -6.05 -5.01
CA PRO A 98 -2.97 -4.80 -4.29
C PRO A 98 -3.30 -5.04 -2.82
N LEU A 99 -4.09 -6.08 -2.51
CA LEU A 99 -4.48 -6.42 -1.14
C LEU A 99 -3.27 -6.79 -0.30
N VAL A 100 -2.41 -7.68 -0.80
CA VAL A 100 -1.23 -8.11 -0.04
C VAL A 100 -0.22 -6.97 0.13
N ILE A 101 -0.05 -6.11 -0.87
CA ILE A 101 0.77 -4.90 -0.75
C ILE A 101 0.16 -3.93 0.27
N GLY A 102 -1.17 -3.79 0.28
CA GLY A 102 -1.91 -2.93 1.20
C GLY A 102 -1.90 -3.39 2.66
N VAL A 103 -1.69 -4.68 2.91
CA VAL A 103 -1.82 -5.27 4.26
C VAL A 103 -0.48 -5.74 4.82
N PHE A 104 0.29 -6.51 4.04
CA PHE A 104 1.45 -7.26 4.55
C PHE A 104 2.79 -6.59 4.24
N ASP A 105 2.86 -5.67 3.28
CA ASP A 105 4.12 -5.05 2.88
C ASP A 105 4.67 -4.14 3.99
N GLN A 106 5.95 -4.28 4.33
CA GLN A 106 6.61 -3.47 5.36
C GLN A 106 7.86 -2.85 4.75
N PHE A 107 7.79 -1.55 4.45
CA PHE A 107 8.94 -0.85 3.88
C PHE A 107 10.11 -0.71 4.87
N VAL A 108 9.82 -0.60 6.18
CA VAL A 108 10.81 -0.55 7.27
C VAL A 108 10.22 -1.28 8.48
N SER A 109 11.05 -1.99 9.25
CA SER A 109 10.58 -2.72 10.45
C SER A 109 10.07 -1.79 11.55
N ALA A 110 9.17 -2.30 12.38
CA ALA A 110 8.63 -1.57 13.53
C ALA A 110 9.72 -1.06 14.48
N ARG A 111 10.80 -1.82 14.66
CA ARG A 111 11.94 -1.46 15.52
C ARG A 111 12.64 -0.20 15.02
N ILE A 112 12.86 -0.09 13.72
CA ILE A 112 13.55 1.05 13.11
C ILE A 112 12.64 2.28 13.10
N LEU A 113 11.35 2.12 12.80
CA LEU A 113 10.38 3.22 12.88
C LEU A 113 10.24 3.79 14.30
N ASP A 114 10.27 2.93 15.33
CA ASP A 114 10.20 3.39 16.72
C ASP A 114 11.53 4.00 17.22
N ARG A 115 12.66 3.55 16.68
CA ARG A 115 14.00 4.08 16.99
C ARG A 115 14.27 5.43 16.30
N TYR A 116 13.82 5.61 15.07
CA TYR A 116 14.02 6.83 14.25
C TYR A 116 12.68 7.51 13.94
N PRO A 117 12.10 8.26 14.90
CA PRO A 117 10.83 8.96 14.71
C PRO A 117 10.86 9.98 13.57
N GLN A 118 12.05 10.44 13.17
CA GLN A 118 12.25 11.36 12.04
C GLN A 118 11.72 10.81 10.71
N LEU A 119 11.67 9.48 10.54
CA LEU A 119 11.08 8.85 9.36
C LEU A 119 9.59 9.16 9.19
N TYR A 120 8.89 9.54 10.26
CA TYR A 120 7.49 9.92 10.22
C TYR A 120 7.24 11.23 9.44
N ILE A 121 8.27 12.09 9.31
CA ILE A 121 8.19 13.33 8.52
C ILE A 121 7.89 13.03 7.05
N LEU A 122 8.27 11.86 6.53
CA LEU A 122 7.93 11.43 5.17
C LEU A 122 6.42 11.34 4.96
N GLY A 123 5.69 10.88 5.99
CA GLY A 123 4.22 10.85 5.98
C GLY A 123 3.62 12.25 6.07
N GLN A 124 4.14 13.10 6.97
CA GLN A 124 3.66 14.47 7.14
C GLN A 124 3.84 15.34 5.88
N LYS A 125 4.93 15.13 5.13
CA LYS A 125 5.21 15.82 3.87
C LYS A 125 4.50 15.20 2.66
N ASN A 126 3.65 14.19 2.87
CA ASN A 126 2.96 13.43 1.83
C ASN A 126 3.91 12.87 0.75
N ALA A 127 5.12 12.44 1.12
CA ALA A 127 6.17 12.12 0.15
C ALA A 127 5.84 10.90 -0.74
N PHE A 128 4.93 10.02 -0.31
CA PHE A 128 4.61 8.78 -1.04
C PHE A 128 3.41 8.91 -1.96
N PHE A 129 2.53 9.88 -1.73
CA PHE A 129 1.33 10.11 -2.52
C PHE A 129 1.19 11.59 -2.83
N THR A 130 1.78 12.01 -3.94
CA THR A 130 1.67 13.37 -4.49
C THR A 130 1.05 13.32 -5.89
N ARG A 131 0.54 14.46 -6.36
CA ARG A 131 0.05 14.60 -7.75
C ARG A 131 1.13 14.23 -8.77
N THR A 132 2.38 14.61 -8.51
CA THR A 132 3.52 14.28 -9.38
C THR A 132 3.78 12.78 -9.41
N GLN A 133 3.75 12.09 -8.27
CA GLN A 133 3.89 10.63 -8.23
C GLN A 133 2.74 9.95 -9.00
N PHE A 134 1.51 10.40 -8.81
CA PHE A 134 0.36 9.87 -9.55
C PHE A 134 0.58 9.93 -11.07
N TRP A 135 0.94 11.09 -11.61
CA TRP A 135 1.19 11.24 -13.05
C TRP A 135 2.41 10.45 -13.54
N LEU A 136 3.45 10.27 -12.71
CA LEU A 136 4.56 9.37 -13.05
C LEU A 136 4.11 7.91 -13.17
N TRP A 137 3.19 7.45 -12.32
CA TRP A 137 2.61 6.11 -12.43
C TRP A 137 1.69 5.96 -13.65
N VAL A 138 0.90 7.00 -13.96
CA VAL A 138 0.10 7.05 -15.19
C VAL A 138 1.01 7.00 -16.41
N GLY A 139 2.02 7.87 -16.51
CA GLY A 139 2.99 7.86 -17.61
C GLY A 139 3.73 6.52 -17.72
N ASN A 140 4.01 5.86 -16.60
CA ASN A 140 4.52 4.49 -16.61
C ASN A 140 3.52 3.50 -17.23
N ALA A 141 2.23 3.60 -16.88
CA ALA A 141 1.20 2.74 -17.45
C ALA A 141 1.07 2.93 -18.97
N PHE A 142 1.11 4.18 -19.45
CA PHE A 142 1.15 4.49 -20.88
C PHE A 142 2.36 3.82 -21.56
N TYR A 143 3.57 3.97 -21.00
CA TYR A 143 4.77 3.29 -21.50
C TYR A 143 4.62 1.76 -21.55
N HIS A 144 4.12 1.13 -20.48
CA HIS A 144 3.95 -0.31 -20.47
C HIS A 144 2.91 -0.76 -21.52
N SER A 145 1.78 -0.06 -21.62
CA SER A 145 0.72 -0.39 -22.58
C SER A 145 1.17 -0.27 -24.03
N ILE A 146 1.92 0.79 -24.39
CA ILE A 146 2.39 0.99 -25.76
C ILE A 146 3.47 -0.01 -26.14
N VAL A 147 4.36 -0.37 -25.19
CA VAL A 147 5.37 -1.42 -25.42
C VAL A 147 4.68 -2.77 -25.59
N LEU A 148 3.78 -3.15 -24.68
CA LEU A 148 3.06 -4.43 -24.77
C LEU A 148 2.26 -4.56 -26.07
N TYR A 149 1.51 -3.51 -26.44
CA TYR A 149 0.74 -3.48 -27.66
C TYR A 149 1.64 -3.42 -28.92
N GLY A 150 2.66 -2.57 -28.92
CA GLY A 150 3.57 -2.43 -30.06
C GLY A 150 4.31 -3.73 -30.38
N PHE A 151 4.85 -4.40 -29.35
CA PHE A 151 5.47 -5.71 -29.53
C PHE A 151 4.47 -6.78 -29.96
N SER A 152 3.23 -6.77 -29.43
CA SER A 152 2.24 -7.75 -29.88
C SER A 152 1.84 -7.53 -31.34
N VAL A 153 1.75 -6.29 -31.82
CA VAL A 153 1.48 -6.00 -33.23
C VAL A 153 2.65 -6.40 -34.12
N ILE A 154 3.89 -6.09 -33.73
CA ILE A 154 5.08 -6.45 -34.52
C ILE A 154 5.24 -7.97 -34.61
N LEU A 155 5.08 -8.67 -33.49
CA LEU A 155 5.28 -10.13 -33.43
C LEU A 155 4.18 -10.91 -34.13
N PHE A 156 2.97 -10.36 -34.23
CA PHE A 156 1.83 -10.97 -34.91
C PHE A 156 1.48 -10.29 -36.24
N TRP A 157 2.41 -9.50 -36.80
CA TRP A 157 2.19 -8.80 -38.06
C TRP A 157 2.00 -9.80 -39.21
N GLY A 158 0.89 -9.69 -39.94
CA GLY A 158 0.58 -10.56 -41.07
C GLY A 158 -0.01 -11.92 -40.70
N ASP A 159 -0.42 -12.12 -39.43
CA ASP A 159 -1.02 -13.34 -38.86
C ASP A 159 -0.10 -14.59 -38.96
N LEU A 160 0.46 -15.01 -37.83
CA LEU A 160 1.42 -16.11 -37.83
C LEU A 160 0.72 -17.43 -38.13
N LYS A 161 1.21 -18.11 -39.17
CA LYS A 161 0.80 -19.49 -39.47
C LYS A 161 1.30 -20.43 -38.39
N GLN A 162 0.38 -21.15 -37.76
CA GLN A 162 0.67 -22.20 -36.79
C GLN A 162 1.25 -23.43 -37.50
N ALA A 163 1.92 -24.31 -36.76
CA ALA A 163 2.45 -25.57 -37.30
C ALA A 163 1.36 -26.48 -37.91
N THR A 164 0.11 -26.28 -37.50
CA THR A 164 -1.09 -26.96 -38.01
C THR A 164 -1.63 -26.36 -39.31
N GLY A 165 -1.04 -25.26 -39.82
CA GLY A 165 -1.49 -24.55 -41.01
C GLY A 165 -2.59 -23.51 -40.78
N PHE A 166 -3.17 -23.46 -39.58
CA PHE A 166 -4.15 -22.43 -39.21
C PHE A 166 -3.49 -21.08 -38.95
N ASP A 167 -4.20 -20.00 -39.25
CA ASP A 167 -3.88 -18.65 -38.79
C ASP A 167 -4.00 -18.53 -37.27
N THR A 168 -3.32 -17.57 -36.64
CA THR A 168 -3.52 -17.29 -35.21
C THR A 168 -4.87 -16.64 -34.95
N GLY A 169 -5.23 -15.63 -35.74
CA GLY A 169 -6.50 -14.92 -35.61
C GLY A 169 -6.61 -14.03 -34.36
N HIS A 170 -7.74 -13.32 -34.27
CA HIS A 170 -7.98 -12.24 -33.30
C HIS A 170 -7.88 -12.70 -31.84
N TRP A 171 -8.63 -13.75 -31.46
CA TRP A 171 -8.71 -14.19 -30.06
C TRP A 171 -7.41 -14.79 -29.55
N PHE A 172 -6.62 -15.44 -30.40
CA PHE A 172 -5.30 -15.93 -30.02
C PHE A 172 -4.35 -14.78 -29.66
N TRP A 173 -4.28 -13.78 -30.54
CA TRP A 173 -3.47 -12.59 -30.31
C TRP A 173 -3.93 -11.84 -29.06
N GLY A 174 -5.25 -11.64 -28.92
CA GLY A 174 -5.88 -10.99 -27.78
C GLY A 174 -5.55 -11.67 -26.46
N THR A 175 -5.70 -12.99 -26.38
CA THR A 175 -5.38 -13.76 -25.16
C THR A 175 -3.87 -13.77 -24.88
N THR A 176 -3.02 -13.79 -25.90
CA THR A 176 -1.56 -13.66 -25.73
C THR A 176 -1.18 -12.31 -25.13
N LEU A 177 -1.70 -11.22 -25.70
CA LEU A 177 -1.50 -9.86 -25.21
C LEU A 177 -2.02 -9.72 -23.78
N TYR A 178 -3.20 -10.28 -23.48
CA TYR A 178 -3.79 -10.26 -22.14
C TYR A 178 -2.87 -10.91 -21.09
N LEU A 179 -2.36 -12.12 -21.38
CA LEU A 179 -1.47 -12.83 -20.47
C LEU A 179 -0.12 -12.12 -20.31
N ALA A 180 0.41 -11.50 -21.38
CA ALA A 180 1.60 -10.67 -21.30
C ALA A 180 1.40 -9.41 -20.44
N VAL A 181 0.25 -8.73 -20.58
CA VAL A 181 -0.15 -7.59 -19.74
C VAL A 181 -0.23 -8.03 -18.28
N LEU A 182 -0.92 -9.13 -18.01
CA LEU A 182 -1.11 -9.68 -16.68
C LEU A 182 0.24 -10.02 -16.02
N LEU A 183 1.13 -10.72 -16.72
CA LEU A 183 2.46 -11.04 -16.20
C LEU A 183 3.29 -9.77 -15.94
N THR A 184 3.21 -8.78 -16.83
CA THR A 184 3.91 -7.49 -16.66
C THR A 184 3.43 -6.76 -15.41
N VAL A 185 2.12 -6.70 -15.19
CA VAL A 185 1.51 -6.05 -14.03
C VAL A 185 1.86 -6.77 -12.73
N LEU A 186 1.81 -8.11 -12.71
CA LEU A 186 2.26 -8.91 -11.57
C LEU A 186 3.76 -8.74 -11.31
N GLY A 187 4.58 -8.71 -12.36
CA GLY A 187 6.00 -8.41 -12.27
C GLY A 187 6.26 -7.00 -11.72
N LYS A 188 5.42 -6.02 -12.08
CA LYS A 188 5.47 -4.68 -11.47
C LYS A 188 5.14 -4.74 -9.97
N ALA A 189 4.11 -5.50 -9.55
CA ALA A 189 3.82 -5.73 -8.14
C ALA A 189 5.01 -6.33 -7.39
N ALA A 190 5.68 -7.32 -8.00
CA ALA A 190 6.91 -7.91 -7.47
C ALA A 190 8.02 -6.87 -7.28
N LEU A 191 8.21 -5.98 -8.26
CA LEU A 191 9.23 -4.92 -8.20
C LEU A 191 8.91 -3.84 -7.15
N ILE A 192 7.65 -3.55 -6.85
CA ILE A 192 7.30 -2.48 -5.89
C ILE A 192 7.18 -2.97 -4.45
N SER A 193 7.03 -4.28 -4.24
CA SER A 193 7.01 -4.89 -2.91
C SER A 193 8.38 -4.73 -2.24
N ASP A 194 8.38 -4.31 -0.97
CA ASP A 194 9.60 -4.15 -0.17
C ASP A 194 9.93 -5.45 0.59
N LEU A 195 8.91 -6.18 1.05
CA LEU A 195 9.06 -7.41 1.83
C LEU A 195 8.34 -8.59 1.18
N TRP A 196 9.09 -9.65 0.88
CA TRP A 196 8.53 -10.92 0.42
C TRP A 196 8.18 -11.82 1.60
N THR A 197 6.89 -12.14 1.72
CA THR A 197 6.32 -13.07 2.70
C THR A 197 5.64 -14.23 1.96
N LYS A 198 5.24 -15.28 2.68
CA LYS A 198 4.43 -16.37 2.10
C LYS A 198 3.17 -15.86 1.39
N TYR A 199 2.57 -14.78 1.88
CA TYR A 199 1.38 -14.17 1.28
C TYR A 199 1.69 -13.42 -0.02
N THR A 200 2.84 -12.74 -0.14
CA THR A 200 3.24 -12.11 -1.40
C THR A 200 3.60 -13.13 -2.46
N VAL A 201 4.20 -14.25 -2.07
CA VAL A 201 4.45 -15.38 -2.99
C VAL A 201 3.13 -15.99 -3.45
N ALA A 202 2.18 -16.23 -2.55
CA ALA A 202 0.87 -16.74 -2.94
C ALA A 202 0.08 -15.76 -3.82
N ALA A 203 0.19 -14.45 -3.59
CA ALA A 203 -0.60 -13.45 -4.32
C ALA A 203 0.02 -12.99 -5.65
N ILE A 204 1.35 -12.90 -5.77
CA ILE A 204 1.97 -12.35 -6.97
C ILE A 204 2.22 -13.46 -8.01
N PRO A 205 3.20 -14.36 -7.84
CA PRO A 205 3.37 -15.48 -8.78
C PRO A 205 2.21 -16.49 -8.70
N GLY A 206 1.60 -16.67 -7.52
CA GLY A 206 0.43 -17.57 -7.40
C GLY A 206 -0.78 -17.11 -8.20
N SER A 207 -1.03 -15.80 -8.33
CA SER A 207 -2.07 -15.28 -9.23
C SER A 207 -1.78 -15.62 -10.69
N PHE A 208 -0.52 -15.56 -11.13
CA PHE A 208 -0.16 -15.93 -12.50
C PHE A 208 -0.37 -17.42 -12.77
N ILE A 209 0.12 -18.27 -11.86
CA ILE A 209 -0.05 -19.72 -11.93
C ILE A 209 -1.54 -20.07 -11.95
N PHE A 210 -2.33 -19.44 -11.07
CA PHE A 210 -3.77 -19.61 -11.03
C PHE A 210 -4.41 -19.24 -12.38
N THR A 211 -4.05 -18.10 -12.99
CA THR A 211 -4.56 -17.73 -14.32
C THR A 211 -4.17 -18.74 -15.39
N MET A 212 -2.94 -19.25 -15.37
CA MET A 212 -2.47 -20.24 -16.36
C MET A 212 -3.20 -21.59 -16.27
N ILE A 213 -3.83 -21.90 -15.13
CA ILE A 213 -4.67 -23.09 -14.94
C ILE A 213 -6.15 -22.76 -15.20
N PHE A 214 -6.64 -21.65 -14.66
CA PHE A 214 -8.05 -21.27 -14.73
C PHE A 214 -8.48 -20.90 -16.16
N LEU A 215 -7.68 -20.12 -16.89
CA LEU A 215 -8.05 -19.63 -18.21
C LEU A 215 -8.24 -20.75 -19.26
N PRO A 216 -7.37 -21.78 -19.37
CA PRO A 216 -7.64 -22.89 -20.29
C PRO A 216 -8.83 -23.75 -19.85
N LEU A 217 -9.07 -23.94 -18.55
CA LEU A 217 -10.29 -24.61 -18.07
C LEU A 217 -11.55 -23.82 -18.46
N TYR A 218 -11.52 -22.50 -18.27
CA TYR A 218 -12.59 -21.60 -18.69
C TYR A 218 -12.83 -21.66 -20.20
N ALA A 219 -11.77 -21.58 -21.00
CA ALA A 219 -11.85 -21.61 -22.45
C ALA A 219 -12.28 -22.98 -23.03
N LEU A 220 -12.19 -24.07 -22.27
CA LEU A 220 -12.76 -25.37 -22.64
C LEU A 220 -14.23 -25.52 -22.23
N ILE A 221 -14.57 -25.12 -21.00
CA ILE A 221 -15.88 -25.38 -20.40
C ILE A 221 -16.93 -24.35 -20.84
N ALA A 222 -16.56 -23.07 -20.93
CA ALA A 222 -17.51 -22.01 -21.24
C ALA A 222 -18.16 -22.18 -22.64
N PRO A 223 -17.41 -22.44 -23.73
CA PRO A 223 -18.02 -22.63 -25.05
C PRO A 223 -19.01 -23.79 -25.11
N LEU A 224 -18.76 -24.87 -24.35
CA LEU A 224 -19.68 -26.03 -24.24
C LEU A 224 -21.04 -25.64 -23.63
N LEU A 225 -21.07 -24.58 -22.83
CA LEU A 225 -22.27 -24.01 -22.22
C LEU A 225 -22.88 -22.87 -23.07
N ASN A 226 -22.44 -22.69 -24.33
CA ASN A 226 -22.78 -21.56 -25.20
C ASN A 226 -22.40 -20.20 -24.58
N PHE A 227 -21.31 -20.16 -23.82
CA PHE A 227 -20.80 -18.97 -23.16
C PHE A 227 -19.37 -18.70 -23.63
N SER A 228 -19.02 -17.45 -23.94
CA SER A 228 -17.70 -17.09 -24.50
C SER A 228 -17.25 -17.98 -25.66
N THR A 229 -18.10 -18.16 -26.68
CA THR A 229 -17.84 -19.01 -27.85
C THR A 229 -16.62 -18.56 -28.66
N GLU A 230 -16.13 -17.34 -28.43
CA GLU A 230 -14.88 -16.79 -28.95
C GLU A 230 -13.64 -17.65 -28.64
N TYR A 231 -13.69 -18.45 -27.58
CA TYR A 231 -12.60 -19.32 -27.15
C TYR A 231 -12.68 -20.76 -27.68
N GLU A 232 -13.67 -21.08 -28.50
CA GLU A 232 -13.81 -22.41 -29.09
C GLU A 232 -12.54 -22.80 -29.88
N GLY A 233 -11.97 -23.96 -29.53
CA GLY A 233 -10.75 -24.48 -30.16
C GLY A 233 -9.47 -23.67 -29.86
N LEU A 234 -9.52 -22.64 -29.01
CA LEU A 234 -8.35 -21.79 -28.72
C LEU A 234 -7.30 -22.53 -27.88
N VAL A 235 -7.70 -23.30 -26.88
CA VAL A 235 -6.80 -23.94 -25.90
C VAL A 235 -5.74 -24.84 -26.55
N PRO A 236 -6.10 -25.84 -27.38
CA PRO A 236 -5.11 -26.70 -28.02
C PRO A 236 -4.21 -25.94 -29.00
N ARG A 237 -4.62 -24.75 -29.47
CA ARG A 237 -3.83 -23.92 -30.38
C ARG A 237 -2.87 -22.99 -29.62
N LEU A 238 -3.30 -22.37 -28.53
CA LEU A 238 -2.53 -21.38 -27.78
C LEU A 238 -1.53 -22.02 -26.81
N TRP A 239 -1.96 -22.98 -25.99
CA TRP A 239 -1.11 -23.60 -24.96
C TRP A 239 -0.07 -24.59 -25.51
N THR A 240 -0.21 -25.03 -26.76
CA THR A 240 0.80 -25.89 -27.41
C THR A 240 1.83 -25.08 -28.20
N ASN A 241 1.58 -23.78 -28.43
CA ASN A 241 2.40 -22.97 -29.30
C ASN A 241 3.64 -22.42 -28.57
N ALA A 242 4.83 -22.71 -29.07
CA ALA A 242 6.08 -22.22 -28.50
C ALA A 242 6.21 -20.68 -28.58
N VAL A 243 5.74 -20.05 -29.67
CA VAL A 243 5.81 -18.60 -29.86
C VAL A 243 5.05 -17.86 -28.77
N PHE A 244 3.91 -18.39 -28.34
CA PHE A 244 3.14 -17.85 -27.22
C PHE A 244 3.99 -17.73 -25.94
N TYR A 245 4.72 -18.78 -25.56
CA TYR A 245 5.58 -18.76 -24.37
C TYR A 245 6.79 -17.82 -24.53
N PHE A 246 7.36 -17.72 -25.73
CA PHE A 246 8.43 -16.75 -26.00
C PHE A 246 7.93 -15.31 -25.84
N VAL A 247 6.76 -14.98 -26.38
CA VAL A 247 6.12 -13.66 -26.22
C VAL A 247 5.86 -13.39 -24.74
N LEU A 248 5.30 -14.37 -24.03
CA LEU A 248 4.94 -14.28 -22.63
C LEU A 248 6.16 -14.04 -21.72
N LEU A 249 7.34 -14.53 -22.07
CA LEU A 249 8.57 -14.27 -21.30
C LEU A 249 9.29 -13.00 -21.77
N LEU A 250 9.47 -12.80 -23.07
CA LEU A 250 10.33 -11.75 -23.61
C LEU A 250 9.68 -10.37 -23.49
N VAL A 251 8.39 -10.23 -23.82
CA VAL A 251 7.75 -8.91 -23.84
C VAL A 251 7.62 -8.34 -22.42
N PRO A 252 7.14 -9.09 -21.40
CA PRO A 252 7.08 -8.59 -20.03
C PRO A 252 8.46 -8.29 -19.44
N THR A 253 9.48 -9.10 -19.73
CA THR A 253 10.85 -8.85 -19.24
C THR A 253 11.44 -7.57 -19.85
N PHE A 254 11.28 -7.34 -21.15
CA PHE A 254 11.68 -6.09 -21.80
C PHE A 254 10.96 -4.88 -21.20
N CYS A 255 9.64 -5.00 -21.01
CA CYS A 255 8.82 -3.94 -20.43
C CYS A 255 9.25 -3.58 -18.99
N LEU A 256 9.55 -4.60 -18.17
CA LEU A 256 9.98 -4.43 -16.78
C LEU A 256 11.45 -4.06 -16.63
N ALA A 257 12.29 -4.26 -17.64
CA ALA A 257 13.72 -3.95 -17.59
C ALA A 257 13.97 -2.48 -17.22
N ARG A 258 13.19 -1.55 -17.80
CA ARG A 258 13.28 -0.12 -17.47
C ARG A 258 12.95 0.14 -16.00
N ASP A 259 11.90 -0.50 -15.49
CA ASP A 259 11.47 -0.34 -14.09
C ASP A 259 12.47 -0.91 -13.09
N PHE A 260 13.07 -2.05 -13.44
CA PHE A 260 14.14 -2.65 -12.65
C PHE A 260 15.38 -1.74 -12.63
N ALA A 261 15.83 -1.26 -13.80
CA ALA A 261 16.96 -0.34 -13.90
C ALA A 261 16.71 0.95 -13.13
N TRP A 262 15.50 1.52 -13.21
CA TRP A 262 15.13 2.72 -12.47
C TRP A 262 15.10 2.49 -10.95
N LYS A 263 14.56 1.35 -10.50
CA LYS A 263 14.56 0.97 -9.08
C LYS A 263 15.99 0.83 -8.56
N TYR A 264 16.86 0.17 -9.31
CA TYR A 264 18.28 0.03 -8.99
C TYR A 264 18.96 1.40 -8.91
N TYR A 265 18.82 2.24 -9.95
CA TYR A 265 19.41 3.58 -10.00
C TYR A 265 18.99 4.45 -8.81
N ARG A 266 17.69 4.52 -8.50
CA ARG A 266 17.19 5.29 -7.35
C ARG A 266 17.68 4.75 -6.01
N ARG A 267 17.90 3.45 -5.88
CA ARG A 267 18.37 2.87 -4.62
C ARG A 267 19.86 3.14 -4.43
N THR A 268 20.66 3.05 -5.49
CA THR A 268 22.13 3.17 -5.43
C THR A 268 22.61 4.62 -5.45
N TYR A 269 22.12 5.44 -6.38
CA TYR A 269 22.67 6.78 -6.64
C TYR A 269 21.85 7.92 -6.05
N MET A 270 20.55 7.70 -5.79
CA MET A 270 19.66 8.71 -5.22
C MET A 270 18.88 8.18 -4.00
N PRO A 271 19.56 7.67 -2.96
CA PRO A 271 18.89 7.05 -1.82
C PRO A 271 18.08 8.08 -1.04
N SER A 272 16.86 7.69 -0.68
CA SER A 272 16.00 8.44 0.22
C SER A 272 16.25 8.00 1.67
N SER A 273 15.81 8.80 2.64
CA SER A 273 16.04 8.50 4.07
C SER A 273 15.52 7.11 4.49
N TYR A 274 14.43 6.62 3.89
CA TYR A 274 13.95 5.27 4.18
C TYR A 274 14.76 4.16 3.49
N HIS A 275 15.41 4.42 2.34
CA HIS A 275 16.34 3.46 1.74
C HIS A 275 17.56 3.25 2.65
N ILE A 276 18.10 4.35 3.19
CA ILE A 276 19.21 4.30 4.16
C ILE A 276 18.78 3.53 5.42
N ALA A 277 17.56 3.77 5.92
CA ALA A 277 17.01 3.04 7.06
C ALA A 277 16.86 1.53 6.78
N GLN A 278 16.49 1.14 5.55
CA GLN A 278 16.46 -0.27 5.14
C GLN A 278 17.84 -0.90 5.13
N GLU A 279 18.88 -0.18 4.70
CA GLU A 279 20.26 -0.66 4.68
C GLU A 279 20.83 -0.80 6.09
N LEU A 280 20.61 0.19 6.96
CA LEU A 280 20.93 0.11 8.39
C LEU A 280 20.28 -1.12 9.04
N GLN A 281 19.02 -1.41 8.69
CA GLN A 281 18.32 -2.60 9.15
C GLN A 281 18.93 -3.89 8.62
N LYS A 282 19.32 -3.93 7.34
CA LYS A 282 19.86 -5.13 6.70
C LYS A 282 21.25 -5.48 7.20
N TYR A 283 22.10 -4.47 7.41
CA TYR A 283 23.50 -4.64 7.84
C TYR A 283 23.71 -4.49 9.35
N ASN A 284 22.67 -4.19 10.13
CA ASN A 284 22.74 -3.99 11.59
C ASN A 284 23.85 -3.01 12.02
N ILE A 285 24.02 -1.92 11.28
CA ILE A 285 25.08 -0.93 11.54
C ILE A 285 24.81 -0.21 12.87
N PRO A 286 25.80 -0.08 13.77
CA PRO A 286 25.64 0.63 15.03
C PRO A 286 25.41 2.12 14.79
N ASP A 287 24.41 2.66 15.48
CA ASP A 287 23.99 4.05 15.33
C ASP A 287 24.93 4.97 16.12
N TYR A 288 25.81 5.69 15.42
CA TYR A 288 26.67 6.69 16.04
C TYR A 288 25.89 8.00 16.17
N ARG A 289 25.39 8.30 17.37
CA ARG A 289 24.80 9.62 17.66
C ARG A 289 25.91 10.63 17.95
N PRO A 290 26.13 11.64 17.09
CA PRO A 290 27.07 12.70 17.43
C PRO A 290 26.58 13.42 18.70
N ARG A 291 27.45 13.49 19.71
CA ARG A 291 27.18 14.23 20.96
C ARG A 291 27.04 15.72 20.65
N GLN A 292 25.81 16.21 20.55
CA GLN A 292 25.51 17.64 20.38
C GLN A 292 25.67 18.46 21.68
N GLU A 293 26.75 18.23 22.43
CA GLU A 293 27.01 18.93 23.69
C GLU A 293 27.14 20.46 23.50
N GLN A 294 27.71 20.89 22.37
CA GLN A 294 27.88 22.30 22.04
C GLN A 294 26.55 23.02 21.80
N PHE A 295 25.61 22.40 21.08
CA PHE A 295 24.27 22.94 20.86
C PHE A 295 23.46 23.04 22.17
N GLN A 296 23.56 22.02 23.02
CA GLN A 296 22.95 22.06 24.35
C GLN A 296 23.53 23.19 25.21
N LYS A 297 24.85 23.44 25.15
CA LYS A 297 25.50 24.56 25.85
C LYS A 297 25.05 25.92 25.31
N ALA A 298 24.79 26.05 24.01
CA ALA A 298 24.27 27.28 23.40
C ALA A 298 22.82 27.57 23.81
N ILE A 299 21.93 26.57 23.78
CA ILE A 299 20.53 26.71 24.22
C ILE A 299 20.44 27.09 25.70
N LYS A 300 21.34 26.58 26.55
CA LYS A 300 21.39 26.91 27.99
C LYS A 300 21.63 28.39 28.28
N LYS A 301 22.12 29.18 27.31
CA LYS A 301 22.28 30.64 27.44
C LYS A 301 20.99 31.43 27.15
N VAL A 302 19.95 30.78 26.63
CA VAL A 302 18.67 31.43 26.30
C VAL A 302 17.84 31.66 27.57
N ARG A 303 17.40 32.91 27.79
CA ARG A 303 16.72 33.41 29.00
C ARG A 303 15.46 32.63 29.41
N ALA A 304 14.73 32.06 28.43
CA ALA A 304 13.54 31.23 28.67
C ALA A 304 13.88 29.88 29.34
N VAL A 305 15.04 29.29 29.01
CA VAL A 305 15.52 28.02 29.57
C VAL A 305 16.00 28.20 31.02
N GLN A 306 16.55 29.38 31.35
CA GLN A 306 16.93 29.73 32.72
C GLN A 306 15.73 29.89 33.65
N ARG A 307 14.57 30.38 33.15
CA ARG A 307 13.32 30.49 33.94
C ARG A 307 12.76 29.12 34.33
N MET A 308 12.77 28.12 33.42
CA MET A 308 12.37 26.75 33.76
C MET A 308 13.25 26.10 34.83
N ARG A 309 14.50 26.53 34.99
CA ARG A 309 15.41 25.99 36.01
C ARG A 309 15.19 26.58 37.41
N ARG A 310 14.50 27.72 37.50
CA ARG A 310 14.15 28.38 38.77
C ARG A 310 12.75 28.00 39.27
N THR A 311 12.03 27.14 38.55
CA THR A 311 10.71 26.68 39.00
C THR A 311 10.89 25.73 40.18
N ARG A 312 10.13 25.96 41.26
CA ARG A 312 10.08 25.05 42.42
C ARG A 312 9.04 23.93 42.26
N GLY A 313 8.32 23.92 41.14
CA GLY A 313 7.28 22.92 40.86
C GLY A 313 6.05 23.00 41.75
N PHE A 314 5.75 24.16 42.35
CA PHE A 314 4.55 24.32 43.18
C PHE A 314 3.28 24.07 42.36
N ALA A 315 2.47 23.11 42.78
CA ALA A 315 1.16 22.80 42.23
C ALA A 315 0.22 22.40 43.38
N PHE A 316 -0.96 23.00 43.45
CA PHE A 316 -1.98 22.73 44.45
C PHE A 316 -3.34 22.62 43.76
N SER A 317 -3.88 21.41 43.67
CA SER A 317 -5.15 21.11 42.98
C SER A 317 -6.34 21.25 43.92
N GLN A 318 -6.59 22.47 44.38
CA GLN A 318 -7.74 22.81 45.22
C GLN A 318 -8.48 23.98 44.58
N THR A 319 -9.80 23.88 44.55
CA THR A 319 -10.68 24.95 44.05
C THR A 319 -11.40 25.64 45.21
N GLU A 320 -11.60 26.96 45.10
CA GLU A 320 -12.34 27.80 46.06
C GLU A 320 -13.86 27.73 45.82
N ASP A 321 -14.39 26.51 45.63
CA ASP A 321 -15.81 26.32 45.31
C ASP A 321 -16.66 26.25 46.60
N ALA A 322 -17.34 27.36 46.92
CA ALA A 322 -18.09 27.56 48.16
C ALA A 322 -19.27 26.57 48.38
N GLY A 323 -19.77 25.91 47.32
CA GLY A 323 -20.95 25.04 47.39
C GLY A 323 -20.69 23.54 47.59
N ARG A 324 -19.52 23.02 47.20
CA ARG A 324 -19.23 21.56 47.19
C ARG A 324 -17.90 21.17 47.83
N GLN A 325 -16.97 22.11 48.02
CA GLN A 325 -15.61 21.82 48.48
C GLN A 325 -15.07 22.84 49.49
N ASP A 326 -15.94 23.40 50.33
CA ASP A 326 -15.50 24.22 51.45
C ASP A 326 -14.79 23.34 52.50
N GLN A 327 -13.46 23.36 52.46
CA GLN A 327 -12.58 22.59 53.35
C GLN A 327 -12.81 22.95 54.82
N ALA A 328 -13.11 24.22 55.13
CA ALA A 328 -13.33 24.66 56.49
C ALA A 328 -14.61 24.03 57.07
N LYS A 329 -15.64 23.87 56.23
CA LYS A 329 -16.90 23.21 56.61
C LYS A 329 -16.74 21.70 56.73
N LEU A 330 -16.05 21.06 55.79
CA LEU A 330 -15.78 19.61 55.81
C LEU A 330 -15.04 19.20 57.09
N ILE A 331 -13.97 19.91 57.48
CA ILE A 331 -13.20 19.58 58.69
C ILE A 331 -14.06 19.60 59.96
N ARG A 332 -15.07 20.48 60.03
CA ARG A 332 -15.95 20.62 61.19
C ARG A 332 -17.13 19.65 61.20
N ALA A 333 -17.38 18.95 60.10
CA ALA A 333 -18.59 18.14 59.92
C ALA A 333 -18.40 16.64 60.19
N TYR A 334 -17.17 16.13 60.21
CA TYR A 334 -16.90 14.69 60.36
C TYR A 334 -16.39 14.33 61.75
N ASP A 335 -16.97 13.29 62.35
CA ASP A 335 -16.54 12.67 63.59
C ASP A 335 -16.28 11.17 63.34
N THR A 336 -15.01 10.79 63.31
CA THR A 336 -14.57 9.42 62.97
C THR A 336 -14.71 8.43 64.13
N SER A 337 -15.05 8.89 65.34
CA SER A 337 -15.24 8.03 66.51
C SER A 337 -16.58 7.28 66.50
N LYS A 338 -17.55 7.77 65.71
CA LYS A 338 -18.88 7.17 65.59
C LYS A 338 -18.90 6.07 64.52
N THR A 339 -18.65 4.84 64.94
CA THR A 339 -18.53 3.65 64.06
C THR A 339 -19.78 3.27 63.25
N ASN A 340 -20.98 3.69 63.66
CA ASN A 340 -22.25 3.32 63.02
C ASN A 340 -23.01 4.47 62.36
N ALA A 341 -22.49 5.70 62.41
CA ALA A 341 -23.09 6.83 61.74
C ALA A 341 -22.63 6.83 60.27
N ARG A 342 -23.29 6.06 59.40
CA ARG A 342 -23.12 6.29 57.96
C ARG A 342 -23.67 7.69 57.66
N PRO A 343 -22.86 8.63 57.14
CA PRO A 343 -23.40 9.89 56.68
C PRO A 343 -24.44 9.58 55.60
N SER A 344 -25.68 10.01 55.79
CA SER A 344 -26.67 10.02 54.72
C SER A 344 -26.18 11.02 53.68
N GLY A 345 -25.57 10.51 52.61
CA GLY A 345 -24.95 11.32 51.57
C GLY A 345 -25.96 12.28 50.92
N TYR A 346 -25.43 13.41 50.46
CA TYR A 346 -26.11 14.34 49.56
C TYR A 346 -26.50 13.69 48.23
#